data_AF-A0AAE2Y5B8-F1
#
_entry.id   AF-A0AAE2Y5B8-F1
#
_cell.length_a   1.000
_cell.length_b   1.000
_cell.length_c   1.000
_cell.angle_alpha   90.00
_cell.angle_beta   90.00
_cell.angle_gamma   90.00
#
_symmetry.space_group_name_H-M   'P 1'
#
loop_
_entity.id
_entity.type
_entity.pdbx_description
1 polymer ?
#
loop_
_entity_poly.entity_id
_entity_poly.type
_entity_poly.pdbx_seq_one_letter_code
_entity_poly.pdbx_strand_id
1 'polypeptide(L)'
;MGKKVCVLPCNGLDKSLGVVARNVALKLIEENPDIQLICPVLLNSGDEKYEEILKESDIIVIDGCMTRCATKLLDERSLRPSRKIFTPDMVKKYKLSPGKSLILDEEGQKLAKSIASEILESLKESEGGAVEVRELGEIEYFETTVDKFRFRVPKSGYYFNENDCWVKPMGKRALMGISDFLQNMASDIIFVEFPEIGLEFEQFDDIGSFESIKIVLQLITPASGKVTAVNKELEKSPELLNQDPYGRGWFVEVELKNFEEDKELLMDGPAYFEYMKKKIEEERKHRLQESED
;
A
#
# COMPACT_ATOMS: atom_id res chain seq x y z
N MET A 1 -2.20 10.93 2.21
CA MET A 1 -3.58 10.93 2.74
C MET A 1 -4.30 9.85 1.95
N GLY A 2 -4.82 8.81 2.61
CA GLY A 2 -5.55 7.74 1.90
C GLY A 2 -6.72 8.31 1.10
N LYS A 3 -7.15 7.61 0.04
CA LYS A 3 -8.40 7.98 -0.65
C LYS A 3 -9.54 7.92 0.36
N LYS A 4 -10.36 8.97 0.42
CA LYS A 4 -11.57 8.97 1.25
C LYS A 4 -12.48 7.84 0.80
N VAL A 5 -13.16 7.16 1.71
CA VAL A 5 -14.10 6.09 1.35
C VAL A 5 -15.51 6.66 1.36
N CYS A 6 -16.30 6.38 0.32
CA CYS A 6 -17.69 6.78 0.24
C CYS A 6 -18.59 5.55 0.04
N VAL A 7 -19.61 5.41 0.89
CA VAL A 7 -20.60 4.33 0.83
C VAL A 7 -21.91 4.86 0.26
N LEU A 8 -22.45 4.12 -0.72
CA LEU A 8 -23.71 4.42 -1.39
C LEU A 8 -24.70 3.24 -1.20
N PRO A 9 -25.51 3.22 -0.14
CA PRO A 9 -26.46 2.13 0.12
C PRO A 9 -27.85 2.39 -0.48
N CYS A 10 -28.40 1.38 -1.14
CA CYS A 10 -29.78 1.37 -1.60
C CYS A 10 -30.69 0.54 -0.68
N ASN A 11 -31.61 1.21 -0.01
CA ASN A 11 -32.59 0.58 0.90
C ASN A 11 -33.72 -0.19 0.18
N GLY A 12 -33.68 -0.25 -1.16
CA GLY A 12 -34.54 -1.12 -1.96
C GLY A 12 -36.03 -1.06 -1.65
N LEU A 13 -36.66 0.13 -1.73
CA LEU A 13 -38.13 0.36 -1.64
C LEU A 13 -38.85 -0.58 -0.66
N ASP A 14 -38.59 -0.42 0.64
CA ASP A 14 -39.27 -1.19 1.69
C ASP A 14 -39.15 -2.71 1.54
N LYS A 15 -37.96 -3.18 1.17
CA LYS A 15 -37.61 -4.61 1.22
C LYS A 15 -36.72 -4.87 2.43
N SER A 16 -36.93 -5.99 3.11
CA SER A 16 -36.18 -6.34 4.32
C SER A 16 -34.66 -6.36 4.12
N LEU A 17 -34.19 -6.84 2.96
CA LEU A 17 -32.76 -6.84 2.61
C LEU A 17 -32.20 -5.45 2.28
N GLY A 18 -33.06 -4.47 1.99
CA GLY A 18 -32.68 -3.07 1.92
C GLY A 18 -32.48 -2.43 3.30
N VAL A 19 -33.21 -2.90 4.31
CA VAL A 19 -32.94 -2.54 5.71
C VAL A 19 -31.57 -3.05 6.14
N VAL A 20 -31.17 -4.25 5.69
CA VAL A 20 -29.80 -4.77 5.88
C VAL A 20 -28.78 -3.82 5.23
N ALA A 21 -28.97 -3.44 3.95
CA ALA A 21 -28.06 -2.53 3.24
C ALA A 21 -27.85 -1.20 3.99
N ARG A 22 -28.94 -0.60 4.51
CA ARG A 22 -28.87 0.60 5.36
C ARG A 22 -28.01 0.38 6.60
N ASN A 23 -28.25 -0.72 7.31
CA ASN A 23 -27.58 -0.99 8.58
C ASN A 23 -26.10 -1.38 8.40
N VAL A 24 -25.73 -1.98 7.25
CA VAL A 24 -24.31 -2.13 6.89
C VAL A 24 -23.64 -0.76 6.82
N ALA A 25 -24.23 0.17 6.07
CA ALA A 25 -23.65 1.50 5.92
C ALA A 25 -23.57 2.28 7.24
N LEU A 26 -24.59 2.18 8.11
CA LEU A 26 -24.55 2.77 9.45
C LEU A 26 -23.42 2.18 10.31
N LYS A 27 -23.22 0.86 10.26
CA LYS A 27 -22.11 0.22 10.98
C LYS A 27 -20.74 0.65 10.49
N LEU A 28 -20.60 0.83 9.17
CA LEU A 28 -19.33 1.31 8.60
C LEU A 28 -18.95 2.69 9.14
N ILE A 29 -19.90 3.64 9.19
CA ILE A 29 -19.64 4.99 9.71
C ILE A 29 -19.50 5.02 11.24
N GLU A 30 -20.15 4.10 11.96
CA GLU A 30 -19.99 3.96 13.42
C GLU A 30 -18.58 3.49 13.80
N GLU A 31 -18.02 2.54 13.04
CA GLU A 31 -16.69 1.96 13.28
C GLU A 31 -15.55 2.79 12.66
N ASN A 32 -15.83 3.51 11.57
CA ASN A 32 -14.88 4.42 10.92
C ASN A 32 -15.57 5.74 10.55
N PRO A 33 -15.44 6.79 11.40
CA PRO A 33 -16.07 8.10 11.17
C PRO A 33 -15.59 8.85 9.92
N ASP A 34 -14.47 8.44 9.32
CA ASP A 34 -13.95 9.06 8.09
C ASP A 34 -14.68 8.58 6.83
N ILE A 35 -15.47 7.50 6.94
CA ILE A 35 -16.31 7.00 5.85
C ILE A 35 -17.48 7.96 5.62
N GLN A 36 -17.62 8.43 4.38
CA GLN A 36 -18.73 9.27 3.99
C GLN A 36 -19.92 8.43 3.51
N LEU A 37 -21.12 8.85 3.88
CA LEU A 37 -22.36 8.20 3.48
C LEU A 37 -23.15 9.11 2.55
N ILE A 38 -23.44 8.64 1.34
CA ILE A 38 -24.30 9.35 0.38
C ILE A 38 -25.61 8.59 0.21
N CYS A 39 -26.74 9.30 0.33
CA CYS A 39 -28.05 8.76 0.02
C CYS A 39 -28.27 8.74 -1.50
N PRO A 40 -28.61 7.61 -2.13
CA PRO A 40 -28.85 7.55 -3.58
C PRO A 40 -29.93 8.51 -4.08
N VAL A 41 -30.94 8.82 -3.25
CA VAL A 41 -31.99 9.80 -3.60
C VAL A 41 -31.41 11.21 -3.71
N LEU A 42 -30.48 11.58 -2.82
CA LEU A 42 -29.79 12.86 -2.87
C LEU A 42 -28.83 12.91 -4.05
N LEU A 43 -28.09 11.83 -4.32
CA LEU A 43 -27.25 11.73 -5.51
C LEU A 43 -28.08 11.91 -6.80
N ASN A 44 -29.27 11.31 -6.85
CA ASN A 44 -30.16 11.43 -8.01
C ASN A 44 -30.79 12.81 -8.17
N SER A 45 -30.77 13.66 -7.13
CA SER A 45 -31.29 15.03 -7.22
C SER A 45 -30.44 15.95 -8.11
N GLY A 46 -29.22 15.52 -8.47
CA GLY A 46 -28.32 16.24 -9.38
C GLY A 46 -27.48 17.32 -8.70
N ASP A 47 -27.33 17.28 -7.38
CA ASP A 47 -26.43 18.18 -6.64
C ASP A 47 -24.96 17.79 -6.87
N GLU A 48 -24.23 18.69 -7.56
CA GLU A 48 -22.85 18.51 -8.01
C GLU A 48 -21.89 18.15 -6.86
N LYS A 49 -22.18 18.62 -5.63
CA LYS A 49 -21.36 18.34 -4.45
C LYS A 49 -21.19 16.85 -4.19
N TYR A 50 -22.26 16.05 -4.37
CA TYR A 50 -22.18 14.61 -4.15
C TYR A 50 -21.39 13.90 -5.25
N GLU A 51 -21.41 14.44 -6.47
CA GLU A 51 -20.63 13.89 -7.58
C GLU A 51 -19.14 14.17 -7.41
N GLU A 52 -18.76 15.36 -6.94
CA GLU A 52 -17.38 15.69 -6.57
C GLU A 52 -16.85 14.75 -5.49
N ILE A 53 -17.62 14.55 -4.41
CA ILE A 53 -17.26 13.62 -3.34
C ILE A 53 -17.00 12.22 -3.89
N LEU A 54 -17.89 11.71 -4.76
CA LEU A 54 -17.72 10.37 -5.34
C LEU A 54 -16.50 10.28 -6.26
N LYS A 55 -16.19 11.33 -7.05
CA LYS A 55 -15.01 11.36 -7.93
C LYS A 55 -13.70 11.31 -7.16
N GLU A 56 -13.67 11.90 -5.96
CA GLU A 56 -12.49 11.94 -5.09
C GLU A 56 -12.37 10.74 -4.13
N SER A 57 -13.41 9.91 -4.04
CA SER A 57 -13.50 8.83 -3.06
C SER A 57 -13.36 7.44 -3.69
N ASP A 58 -12.95 6.48 -2.87
CA ASP A 58 -13.15 5.06 -3.16
C ASP A 58 -14.60 4.66 -2.86
N ILE A 59 -15.33 4.22 -3.89
CA ILE A 59 -16.79 4.07 -3.81
C ILE A 59 -17.18 2.62 -3.50
N ILE A 60 -17.88 2.42 -2.39
CA ILE A 60 -18.52 1.15 -2.03
C ILE A 60 -20.02 1.28 -2.26
N VAL A 61 -20.58 0.46 -3.15
CA VAL A 61 -22.02 0.43 -3.40
C VAL A 61 -22.66 -0.80 -2.76
N ILE A 62 -23.80 -0.60 -2.09
CA ILE A 62 -24.53 -1.67 -1.40
C ILE A 62 -25.98 -1.69 -1.88
N ASP A 63 -26.34 -2.66 -2.72
CA ASP A 63 -27.69 -2.79 -3.25
C ASP A 63 -28.53 -3.78 -2.46
N GLY A 64 -29.63 -3.27 -1.89
CA GLY A 64 -30.57 -4.03 -1.07
C GLY A 64 -31.54 -4.94 -1.83
N CYS A 65 -31.73 -4.73 -3.14
CA CYS A 65 -32.68 -5.53 -3.93
C CYS A 65 -32.37 -5.54 -5.43
N MET A 66 -33.05 -6.43 -6.17
CA MET A 66 -32.82 -6.71 -7.60
C MET A 66 -32.84 -5.48 -8.53
N THR A 67 -33.45 -4.36 -8.12
CA THR A 67 -33.46 -3.16 -8.96
C THR A 67 -32.07 -2.53 -9.10
N ARG A 68 -31.18 -2.77 -8.12
CA ARG A 68 -29.79 -2.29 -8.07
C ARG A 68 -29.65 -0.80 -8.35
N CYS A 69 -30.54 0.00 -7.75
CA CYS A 69 -30.66 1.42 -8.08
C CYS A 69 -29.36 2.19 -7.81
N ALA A 70 -28.62 1.86 -6.74
CA ALA A 70 -27.38 2.58 -6.45
C ALA A 70 -26.30 2.25 -7.47
N THR A 71 -26.14 0.98 -7.86
CA THR A 71 -25.22 0.61 -8.95
C THR A 71 -25.60 1.30 -10.27
N LYS A 72 -26.89 1.33 -10.63
CA LYS A 72 -27.34 2.01 -11.86
C LYS A 72 -27.04 3.50 -11.86
N LEU A 73 -27.25 4.17 -10.73
CA LEU A 73 -26.94 5.61 -10.58
C LEU A 73 -25.46 5.92 -10.78
N LEU A 74 -24.57 5.01 -10.36
CA LEU A 74 -23.12 5.13 -10.62
C LEU A 74 -22.78 4.88 -12.09
N ASP A 75 -23.37 3.83 -12.68
CA ASP A 75 -23.14 3.46 -14.07
C ASP A 75 -23.59 4.60 -15.04
N GLU A 76 -24.73 5.25 -14.77
CA GLU A 76 -25.23 6.42 -15.51
C GLU A 76 -24.26 7.62 -15.48
N ARG A 77 -23.44 7.72 -14.42
CA ARG A 77 -22.44 8.77 -14.22
C ARG A 77 -21.04 8.34 -14.62
N SER A 78 -20.89 7.15 -15.21
CA SER A 78 -19.60 6.56 -15.54
C SER A 78 -18.63 6.44 -14.33
N LEU A 79 -19.17 6.36 -13.11
CA LEU A 79 -18.39 6.17 -11.89
C LEU A 79 -18.26 4.68 -11.59
N ARG A 80 -17.04 4.22 -11.32
CA ARG A 80 -16.77 2.81 -11.03
C ARG A 80 -16.60 2.60 -9.53
N PRO A 81 -17.45 1.80 -8.87
CA PRO A 81 -17.22 1.43 -7.49
C PRO A 81 -16.09 0.42 -7.37
N SER A 82 -15.28 0.56 -6.32
CA SER A 82 -14.27 -0.45 -5.96
C SER A 82 -14.90 -1.72 -5.46
N ARG A 83 -16.10 -1.63 -4.85
CA ARG A 83 -16.84 -2.78 -4.33
C ARG A 83 -18.32 -2.66 -4.64
N LYS A 84 -18.89 -3.75 -5.17
CA LYS A 84 -20.34 -3.91 -5.39
C LYS A 84 -20.86 -5.01 -4.46
N ILE A 85 -21.62 -4.63 -3.45
CA ILE A 85 -22.26 -5.57 -2.51
C ILE A 85 -23.71 -5.72 -2.88
N PHE A 86 -24.14 -6.96 -3.08
CA PHE A 86 -25.54 -7.29 -3.31
C PHE A 86 -26.09 -8.10 -2.14
N THR A 87 -26.93 -7.49 -1.30
CA THR A 87 -27.33 -8.13 -0.03
C THR A 87 -28.00 -9.50 -0.20
N PRO A 88 -28.80 -9.78 -1.26
CA PRO A 88 -29.32 -11.14 -1.50
C PRO A 88 -28.24 -12.20 -1.74
N ASP A 89 -27.08 -11.84 -2.29
CA ASP A 89 -25.97 -12.78 -2.45
C ASP A 89 -25.27 -13.03 -1.10
N MET A 90 -25.21 -12.01 -0.24
CA MET A 90 -24.62 -12.12 1.10
C MET A 90 -25.43 -13.02 2.03
N VAL A 91 -26.76 -13.05 1.89
CA VAL A 91 -27.65 -14.01 2.58
C VAL A 91 -27.18 -15.45 2.33
N LYS A 92 -26.88 -15.79 1.06
CA LYS A 92 -26.38 -17.12 0.68
C LYS A 92 -24.96 -17.35 1.20
N LYS A 93 -24.08 -16.35 1.10
CA LYS A 93 -22.68 -16.43 1.54
C LYS A 93 -22.57 -16.78 3.03
N TYR A 94 -23.31 -16.08 3.89
CA TYR A 94 -23.26 -16.28 5.34
C TYR A 94 -24.28 -17.29 5.86
N LYS A 95 -25.10 -17.88 4.99
CA LYS A 95 -26.15 -18.86 5.36
C LYS A 95 -27.10 -18.33 6.44
N LEU A 96 -27.49 -17.06 6.33
CA LEU A 96 -28.45 -16.39 7.22
C LEU A 96 -29.78 -16.19 6.48
N SER A 97 -30.89 -16.03 7.21
CA SER A 97 -32.24 -15.86 6.66
C SER A 97 -33.01 -14.70 7.34
N PRO A 98 -32.59 -13.44 7.13
CA PRO A 98 -33.29 -12.28 7.67
C PRO A 98 -34.79 -12.30 7.35
N GLY A 99 -35.61 -11.92 8.32
CA GLY A 99 -37.06 -11.87 8.20
C GLY A 99 -37.53 -10.92 7.10
N LYS A 100 -38.83 -10.98 6.79
CA LYS A 100 -39.46 -10.14 5.75
C LYS A 100 -39.93 -8.78 6.26
N SER A 101 -39.74 -8.50 7.55
CA SER A 101 -40.13 -7.24 8.18
C SER A 101 -39.21 -6.08 7.75
N LEU A 102 -39.71 -4.86 7.85
CA LEU A 102 -38.91 -3.64 7.75
C LEU A 102 -38.12 -3.33 9.04
N ILE A 103 -38.41 -4.08 10.10
CA ILE A 103 -37.64 -4.05 11.34
C ILE A 103 -36.56 -5.12 11.23
N LEU A 104 -35.31 -4.71 11.49
CA LEU A 104 -34.17 -5.60 11.41
C LEU A 104 -34.17 -6.57 12.60
N ASP A 105 -34.39 -7.84 12.30
CA ASP A 105 -34.34 -8.93 13.28
C ASP A 105 -32.90 -9.37 13.58
N GLU A 106 -32.74 -10.34 14.48
CA GLU A 106 -31.42 -10.82 14.89
C GLU A 106 -30.59 -11.37 13.73
N GLU A 107 -31.20 -12.08 12.78
CA GLU A 107 -30.48 -12.59 11.61
C GLU A 107 -30.09 -11.48 10.65
N GLY A 108 -30.96 -10.47 10.45
CA GLY A 108 -30.63 -9.27 9.71
C GLY A 108 -29.50 -8.46 10.35
N GLN A 109 -29.47 -8.36 11.68
CA GLN A 109 -28.39 -7.71 12.43
C GLN A 109 -27.07 -8.46 12.28
N LYS A 110 -27.09 -9.80 12.41
CA LYS A 110 -25.91 -10.65 12.18
C LYS A 110 -25.39 -10.47 10.76
N LEU A 111 -26.28 -10.51 9.77
CA LEU A 111 -25.90 -10.32 8.37
C LEU A 111 -25.27 -8.96 8.12
N ALA A 112 -25.89 -7.88 8.61
CA ALA A 112 -25.34 -6.54 8.48
C ALA A 112 -23.97 -6.41 9.15
N LYS A 113 -23.79 -7.02 10.33
CA LYS A 113 -22.50 -7.06 11.04
C LYS A 113 -21.44 -7.80 10.23
N SER A 114 -21.73 -9.00 9.73
CA SER A 114 -20.79 -9.79 8.95
C SER A 114 -20.33 -9.06 7.67
N ILE A 115 -21.27 -8.46 6.93
CA ILE A 115 -20.93 -7.68 5.74
C ILE A 115 -20.07 -6.47 6.11
N ALA A 116 -20.42 -5.74 7.18
CA ALA A 116 -19.66 -4.57 7.60
C ALA A 116 -18.24 -4.95 8.07
N SER A 117 -18.09 -6.03 8.84
CA SER A 117 -16.77 -6.53 9.27
C SER A 117 -15.91 -6.94 8.07
N GLU A 118 -16.46 -7.67 7.10
CA GLU A 118 -15.74 -8.02 5.87
C GLU A 118 -15.29 -6.78 5.09
N ILE A 119 -16.16 -5.78 4.97
CA ILE A 119 -15.81 -4.51 4.31
C ILE A 119 -14.70 -3.80 5.09
N LEU A 120 -14.80 -3.68 6.42
CA LEU A 120 -13.80 -3.01 7.24
C LEU A 120 -12.45 -3.73 7.24
N GLU A 121 -12.42 -5.06 7.34
CA GLU A 121 -11.21 -5.86 7.19
C GLU A 121 -10.57 -5.61 5.84
N SER A 122 -11.38 -5.63 4.78
CA SER A 122 -10.89 -5.39 3.43
C SER A 122 -10.48 -3.93 3.17
N LEU A 123 -11.04 -2.99 3.93
CA LEU A 123 -10.62 -1.59 3.92
C LEU A 123 -9.29 -1.42 4.63
N LYS A 124 -9.05 -2.13 5.73
CA LYS A 124 -7.74 -2.20 6.40
C LYS A 124 -6.69 -2.86 5.49
N GLU A 125 -7.05 -3.88 4.74
CA GLU A 125 -6.17 -4.49 3.72
C GLU A 125 -5.86 -3.51 2.58
N SER A 126 -6.81 -2.66 2.17
CA SER A 126 -6.59 -1.64 1.12
C SER A 126 -5.95 -0.33 1.62
N GLU A 127 -6.12 0.00 2.91
CA GLU A 127 -5.29 0.99 3.62
C GLU A 127 -3.87 0.46 3.82
N GLY A 128 -3.71 -0.87 3.84
CA GLY A 128 -2.45 -1.62 3.72
C GLY A 128 -1.76 -1.52 2.36
N GLY A 129 -1.90 -0.38 1.66
CA GLY A 129 -1.06 0.01 0.51
C GLY A 129 0.33 0.50 0.91
N ALA A 130 0.76 0.14 2.11
CA ALA A 130 2.08 0.30 2.67
C ALA A 130 2.16 -0.76 3.76
N VAL A 131 3.16 -1.64 3.71
CA VAL A 131 3.51 -2.46 4.87
C VAL A 131 3.61 -1.53 6.08
N GLU A 132 2.75 -1.71 7.08
CA GLU A 132 2.95 -1.00 8.35
C GLU A 132 4.32 -1.42 8.87
N VAL A 133 5.20 -0.47 9.17
CA VAL A 133 6.57 -0.69 9.66
C VAL A 133 6.63 -1.68 10.84
N ARG A 134 5.50 -1.85 11.55
CA ARG A 134 5.29 -2.84 12.62
C ARG A 134 5.44 -4.30 12.15
N GLU A 135 5.19 -4.61 10.88
CA GLU A 135 5.36 -5.96 10.31
C GLU A 135 6.83 -6.30 10.00
N LEU A 136 7.74 -5.33 10.02
CA LEU A 136 9.16 -5.56 9.72
C LEU A 136 9.93 -6.23 10.86
N GLY A 137 9.36 -6.23 12.08
CA GLY A 137 9.98 -6.78 13.29
C GLY A 137 11.18 -5.98 13.78
N GLU A 138 11.81 -6.43 14.88
CA GLU A 138 13.12 -5.92 15.28
C GLU A 138 14.19 -6.38 14.28
N ILE A 139 15.03 -5.45 13.82
CA ILE A 139 16.11 -5.73 12.89
C ILE A 139 17.42 -5.78 13.68
N GLU A 140 18.09 -6.92 13.63
CA GLU A 140 19.48 -7.01 14.08
C GLU A 140 20.44 -6.58 12.96
N TYR A 141 21.47 -5.82 13.32
CA TYR A 141 22.44 -5.29 12.36
C TYR A 141 23.84 -5.89 12.58
N PHE A 142 24.56 -6.10 11.47
CA PHE A 142 26.00 -5.92 11.44
C PHE A 142 26.30 -4.43 11.32
N GLU A 143 27.33 -3.97 12.02
CA GLU A 143 27.69 -2.55 12.02
C GLU A 143 29.20 -2.38 11.89
N THR A 144 29.61 -1.33 11.19
CA THR A 144 30.98 -0.85 11.18
C THR A 144 30.99 0.67 11.18
N THR A 145 32.11 1.26 11.60
CA THR A 145 32.30 2.71 11.59
C THR A 145 33.63 3.01 10.91
N VAL A 146 33.60 3.92 9.95
CA VAL A 146 34.80 4.43 9.27
C VAL A 146 34.78 5.95 9.37
N ASP A 147 35.86 6.48 9.94
CA ASP A 147 35.98 7.89 10.35
C ASP A 147 34.81 8.31 11.26
N LYS A 148 33.88 9.14 10.76
CA LYS A 148 32.68 9.58 11.50
C LYS A 148 31.38 8.93 11.00
N PHE A 149 31.44 8.09 9.98
CA PHE A 149 30.27 7.50 9.34
C PHE A 149 30.04 6.09 9.85
N ARG A 150 28.80 5.82 10.27
CA ARG A 150 28.35 4.50 10.71
C ARG A 150 27.57 3.84 9.57
N PHE A 151 27.86 2.57 9.33
CA PHE A 151 27.22 1.75 8.31
C PHE A 151 26.62 0.51 8.95
N ARG A 152 25.35 0.25 8.65
CA ARG A 152 24.57 -0.87 9.18
C ARG A 152 24.05 -1.75 8.05
N VAL A 153 24.03 -3.05 8.27
CA VAL A 153 23.45 -4.04 7.35
C VAL A 153 22.60 -5.03 8.15
N PRO A 154 21.32 -5.23 7.83
CA PRO A 154 20.48 -6.27 8.45
C PRO A 154 21.15 -7.64 8.37
N LYS A 155 21.19 -8.38 9.48
CA LYS A 155 21.81 -9.71 9.51
C LYS A 155 21.04 -10.75 8.70
N SER A 156 19.73 -10.59 8.55
CA SER A 156 18.85 -11.57 7.90
C SER A 156 17.60 -10.92 7.31
N GLY A 157 16.93 -11.61 6.40
CA GLY A 157 15.65 -11.19 5.81
C GLY A 157 15.74 -10.16 4.68
N TYR A 158 16.93 -9.64 4.39
CA TYR A 158 17.19 -8.71 3.29
C TYR A 158 18.21 -9.31 2.33
N TYR A 159 18.03 -9.05 1.04
CA TYR A 159 18.93 -9.42 -0.05
C TYR A 159 19.31 -8.17 -0.84
N PHE A 160 20.54 -8.09 -1.31
CA PHE A 160 21.15 -6.89 -1.87
C PHE A 160 21.71 -7.16 -3.26
N ASN A 161 21.51 -6.23 -4.18
CA ASN A 161 22.24 -6.21 -5.44
C ASN A 161 23.55 -5.41 -5.31
N GLU A 162 24.38 -5.43 -6.35
CA GLU A 162 25.65 -4.69 -6.40
C GLU A 162 25.47 -3.15 -6.41
N ASN A 163 24.29 -2.69 -6.82
CA ASN A 163 23.87 -1.28 -6.86
C ASN A 163 23.33 -0.79 -5.51
N ASP A 164 23.60 -1.52 -4.42
CA ASP A 164 23.24 -1.15 -3.05
C ASP A 164 21.73 -0.97 -2.80
N CYS A 165 20.89 -1.55 -3.65
CA CYS A 165 19.45 -1.65 -3.43
C CYS A 165 19.12 -3.00 -2.79
N TRP A 166 18.10 -3.03 -1.93
CA TRP A 166 17.70 -4.23 -1.19
C TRP A 166 16.27 -4.65 -1.51
N VAL A 167 16.00 -5.94 -1.33
CA VAL A 167 14.68 -6.55 -1.33
C VAL A 167 14.48 -7.37 -0.05
N LYS A 168 13.30 -7.23 0.58
CA LYS A 168 12.87 -8.02 1.75
C LYS A 168 11.61 -8.81 1.38
N PRO A 169 11.75 -10.13 1.12
CA PRO A 169 10.62 -11.00 0.83
C PRO A 169 9.70 -11.20 2.05
N MET A 170 8.39 -11.13 1.83
CA MET A 170 7.32 -11.33 2.81
C MET A 170 6.25 -12.26 2.21
N GLY A 171 6.68 -13.48 1.83
CA GLY A 171 5.86 -14.41 1.06
C GLY A 171 5.89 -14.08 -0.43
N LYS A 172 4.73 -13.85 -1.05
CA LYS A 172 4.65 -13.44 -2.47
C LYS A 172 4.91 -11.95 -2.70
N ARG A 173 4.84 -11.16 -1.64
CA ARG A 173 5.10 -9.72 -1.68
C ARG A 173 6.52 -9.46 -1.20
N ALA A 174 7.08 -8.33 -1.59
CA ALA A 174 8.35 -7.86 -1.07
C ALA A 174 8.37 -6.34 -0.97
N LEU A 175 9.20 -5.83 -0.07
CA LEU A 175 9.58 -4.44 -0.04
C LEU A 175 10.95 -4.26 -0.68
N MET A 176 11.16 -3.11 -1.30
CA MET A 176 12.47 -2.72 -1.82
C MET A 176 12.86 -1.32 -1.33
N GLY A 177 14.17 -1.05 -1.26
CA GLY A 177 14.71 0.24 -0.85
C GLY A 177 16.22 0.33 -1.07
N ILE A 178 16.86 1.35 -0.49
CA ILE A 178 18.31 1.58 -0.60
C ILE A 178 19.05 1.20 0.67
N SER A 179 20.32 0.79 0.56
CA SER A 179 21.13 0.44 1.71
C SER A 179 21.60 1.67 2.51
N ASP A 180 22.01 1.44 3.76
CA ASP A 180 22.63 2.47 4.60
C ASP A 180 23.95 2.99 3.99
N PHE A 181 24.62 2.19 3.16
CA PHE A 181 25.78 2.63 2.40
C PHE A 181 25.39 3.62 1.31
N LEU A 182 24.36 3.32 0.52
CA LEU A 182 23.95 4.18 -0.60
C LEU A 182 23.45 5.55 -0.12
N GLN A 183 22.66 5.58 0.96
CA GLN A 183 22.19 6.85 1.52
C GLN A 183 23.36 7.70 2.07
N ASN A 184 24.34 7.07 2.74
CA ASN A 184 25.53 7.78 3.23
C ASN A 184 26.35 8.37 2.06
N MET A 185 26.43 7.64 0.94
CA MET A 185 27.13 8.08 -0.27
C MET A 185 26.41 9.26 -0.96
N ALA A 186 25.08 9.24 -0.95
CA ALA A 186 24.26 10.28 -1.53
C ALA A 186 24.17 11.56 -0.68
N SER A 187 24.40 11.50 0.63
CA SER A 187 24.15 12.61 1.56
C SER A 187 22.64 12.90 1.70
N ASP A 188 22.24 14.16 1.88
CA ASP A 188 20.86 14.52 2.24
C ASP A 188 19.93 14.35 1.04
N ILE A 189 19.04 13.36 1.12
CA ILE A 189 18.07 13.03 0.08
C ILE A 189 16.87 13.97 0.22
N ILE A 190 16.51 14.63 -0.89
CA ILE A 190 15.53 15.72 -0.91
C ILE A 190 14.35 15.44 -1.84
N PHE A 191 14.45 14.46 -2.72
CA PHE A 191 13.40 14.13 -3.66
C PHE A 191 13.45 12.65 -4.06
N VAL A 192 12.27 12.09 -4.35
CA VAL A 192 12.08 10.70 -4.77
C VAL A 192 11.08 10.67 -5.92
N GLU A 193 11.45 10.03 -7.01
CA GLU A 193 10.61 9.79 -8.18
C GLU A 193 10.13 8.33 -8.18
N PHE A 194 8.81 8.15 -8.17
CA PHE A 194 8.18 6.83 -8.05
C PHE A 194 7.76 6.24 -9.39
N PRO A 195 7.78 4.89 -9.55
CA PRO A 195 7.13 4.22 -10.67
C PRO A 195 5.61 4.33 -10.58
N GLU A 196 4.96 4.01 -11.70
CA GLU A 196 3.52 3.76 -11.71
C GLU A 196 3.17 2.44 -11.00
N ILE A 197 2.11 2.45 -10.18
CA ILE A 197 1.55 1.23 -9.61
C ILE A 197 1.02 0.35 -10.74
N GLY A 198 1.42 -0.91 -10.74
CA GLY A 198 1.11 -1.89 -11.77
C GLY A 198 2.19 -2.05 -12.84
N LEU A 199 3.28 -1.27 -12.78
CA LEU A 199 4.46 -1.47 -13.63
C LEU A 199 5.03 -2.88 -13.39
N GLU A 200 5.19 -3.64 -14.47
CA GLU A 200 5.94 -4.90 -14.50
C GLU A 200 7.39 -4.61 -14.91
N PHE A 201 8.33 -5.25 -14.25
CA PHE A 201 9.77 -5.04 -14.44
C PHE A 201 10.54 -6.34 -14.21
N GLU A 202 11.73 -6.42 -14.79
CA GLU A 202 12.66 -7.53 -14.59
C GLU A 202 13.80 -7.12 -13.63
N GLN A 203 14.58 -8.11 -13.20
CA GLN A 203 15.74 -7.89 -12.34
C GLN A 203 16.75 -6.95 -13.03
N PHE A 204 17.26 -5.97 -12.26
CA PHE A 204 18.19 -4.93 -12.69
C PHE A 204 17.62 -3.83 -13.60
N ASP A 205 16.31 -3.78 -13.79
CA ASP A 205 15.65 -2.60 -14.40
C ASP A 205 15.73 -1.38 -13.47
N ASP A 206 15.66 -0.19 -14.05
CA ASP A 206 15.39 1.06 -13.32
C ASP A 206 13.88 1.33 -13.27
N ILE A 207 13.38 1.58 -12.06
CA ILE A 207 11.93 1.82 -11.86
C ILE A 207 11.64 3.19 -11.25
N GLY A 208 12.66 3.99 -10.99
CA GLY A 208 12.52 5.29 -10.36
C GLY A 208 13.87 5.83 -9.95
N SER A 209 13.87 6.97 -9.28
CA SER A 209 15.09 7.67 -8.91
C SER A 209 14.95 8.36 -7.56
N PHE A 210 16.08 8.71 -6.95
CA PHE A 210 16.11 9.68 -5.87
C PHE A 210 17.20 10.71 -6.11
N GLU A 211 16.97 11.91 -5.61
CA GLU A 211 17.87 13.04 -5.73
C GLU A 211 18.28 13.53 -4.34
N SER A 212 19.57 13.76 -4.20
CA SER A 212 20.18 14.41 -3.06
C SER A 212 20.78 15.74 -3.46
N ILE A 213 21.29 16.48 -2.47
CA ILE A 213 22.05 17.72 -2.73
C ILE A 213 23.31 17.44 -3.58
N LYS A 214 23.80 16.20 -3.60
CA LYS A 214 25.06 15.82 -4.26
C LYS A 214 24.83 15.17 -5.62
N ILE A 215 23.86 14.27 -5.74
CA ILE A 215 23.71 13.37 -6.89
C ILE A 215 22.25 12.98 -7.15
N VAL A 216 21.98 12.56 -8.38
CA VAL A 216 20.75 11.85 -8.78
C VAL A 216 21.13 10.39 -9.06
N LEU A 217 20.41 9.44 -8.46
CA LEU A 217 20.64 8.01 -8.62
C LEU A 217 19.37 7.28 -9.02
N GLN A 218 19.53 6.30 -9.92
CA GLN A 218 18.46 5.38 -10.31
C GLN A 218 18.31 4.26 -9.27
N LEU A 219 17.08 3.79 -9.09
CA LEU A 219 16.72 2.70 -8.21
C LEU A 219 16.67 1.40 -9.01
N ILE A 220 17.75 0.63 -8.92
CA ILE A 220 17.94 -0.62 -9.66
C ILE A 220 17.29 -1.78 -8.91
N THR A 221 16.36 -2.47 -9.56
CA THR A 221 15.55 -3.52 -8.95
C THR A 221 16.38 -4.76 -8.59
N PRO A 222 16.29 -5.27 -7.35
CA PRO A 222 17.00 -6.51 -6.99
C PRO A 222 16.35 -7.80 -7.49
N ALA A 223 15.08 -7.78 -7.89
CA ALA A 223 14.34 -8.97 -8.32
C ALA A 223 13.24 -8.60 -9.31
N SER A 224 12.79 -9.52 -10.15
CA SER A 224 11.68 -9.31 -11.09
C SER A 224 10.33 -9.29 -10.38
N GLY A 225 9.42 -8.43 -10.84
CA GLY A 225 8.11 -8.32 -10.21
C GLY A 225 7.18 -7.28 -10.80
N LYS A 226 6.17 -6.94 -10.02
CA LYS A 226 5.17 -5.92 -10.35
C LYS A 226 4.96 -4.98 -9.17
N VAL A 227 4.99 -3.67 -9.42
CA VAL A 227 4.74 -2.66 -8.37
C VAL A 227 3.29 -2.76 -7.90
N THR A 228 3.10 -3.02 -6.61
CA THR A 228 1.78 -3.06 -5.96
C THR A 228 1.50 -1.79 -5.15
N ALA A 229 2.54 -1.14 -4.62
CA ALA A 229 2.43 0.14 -3.94
C ALA A 229 3.74 0.94 -3.93
N VAL A 230 3.63 2.23 -3.60
CA VAL A 230 4.74 3.18 -3.44
C VAL A 230 4.68 3.83 -2.06
N ASN A 231 5.84 4.13 -1.46
CA ASN A 231 5.88 4.77 -0.15
C ASN A 231 5.62 6.28 -0.22
N LYS A 232 4.35 6.66 -0.19
CA LYS A 232 3.93 8.07 -0.23
C LYS A 232 4.41 8.93 0.94
N GLU A 233 4.96 8.33 2.01
CA GLU A 233 5.58 9.10 3.09
C GLU A 233 6.81 9.86 2.59
N LEU A 234 7.57 9.27 1.66
CA LEU A 234 8.80 9.90 1.13
C LEU A 234 8.53 11.13 0.25
N GLU A 235 7.30 11.33 -0.24
CA GLU A 235 6.92 12.59 -0.92
C GLU A 235 7.00 13.79 0.03
N LYS A 236 6.76 13.55 1.33
CA LYS A 236 6.75 14.59 2.37
C LYS A 236 8.02 14.55 3.22
N SER A 237 8.59 13.37 3.39
CA SER A 237 9.74 13.10 4.24
C SER A 237 10.77 12.21 3.50
N PRO A 238 11.40 12.71 2.43
CA PRO A 238 12.43 11.97 1.69
C PRO A 238 13.63 11.58 2.57
N GLU A 239 13.90 12.35 3.64
CA GLU A 239 14.95 12.09 4.62
C GLU A 239 14.80 10.75 5.37
N LEU A 240 13.63 10.09 5.28
CA LEU A 240 13.44 8.74 5.81
C LEU A 240 14.37 7.72 5.15
N LEU A 241 14.76 7.94 3.88
CA LEU A 241 15.77 7.13 3.20
C LEU A 241 17.14 7.23 3.89
N ASN A 242 17.46 8.37 4.48
CA ASN A 242 18.68 8.55 5.28
C ASN A 242 18.52 7.99 6.71
N GLN A 243 17.38 8.26 7.36
CA GLN A 243 17.20 7.97 8.79
C GLN A 243 16.93 6.50 9.08
N ASP A 244 16.12 5.85 8.24
CA ASP A 244 15.61 4.50 8.48
C ASP A 244 15.54 3.66 7.17
N PRO A 245 16.68 3.47 6.47
CA PRO A 245 16.73 2.87 5.13
C PRO A 245 16.16 1.45 5.03
N TYR A 246 16.09 0.71 6.13
CA TYR A 246 15.60 -0.67 6.19
C TYR A 246 14.22 -0.82 6.83
N GLY A 247 13.71 0.27 7.42
CA GLY A 247 12.41 0.38 8.07
C GLY A 247 11.47 1.23 7.23
N ARG A 248 11.22 2.46 7.69
CA ARG A 248 10.36 3.46 7.03
C ARG A 248 10.86 3.94 5.66
N GLY A 249 12.14 3.74 5.35
CA GLY A 249 12.76 4.11 4.07
C GLY A 249 12.56 3.10 2.94
N TRP A 250 11.58 2.19 3.02
CA TRP A 250 11.22 1.40 1.84
C TRP A 250 10.63 2.31 0.75
N PHE A 251 10.87 1.99 -0.51
CA PHE A 251 10.47 2.80 -1.66
C PHE A 251 9.24 2.25 -2.38
N VAL A 252 9.23 0.94 -2.68
CA VAL A 252 8.10 0.23 -3.32
C VAL A 252 7.77 -1.07 -2.62
N GLU A 253 6.49 -1.45 -2.69
CA GLU A 253 6.01 -2.79 -2.46
C GLU A 253 5.75 -3.44 -3.82
N VAL A 254 6.13 -4.71 -3.93
CA VAL A 254 6.04 -5.46 -5.19
C VAL A 254 5.47 -6.85 -4.98
N GLU A 255 4.82 -7.39 -6.00
CA GLU A 255 4.55 -8.83 -6.13
C GLU A 255 5.73 -9.48 -6.87
N LEU A 256 6.37 -10.46 -6.23
CA LEU A 256 7.53 -11.15 -6.78
C LEU A 256 7.12 -12.16 -7.85
N LYS A 257 7.87 -12.21 -8.96
CA LYS A 257 7.62 -13.15 -10.06
C LYS A 257 8.42 -14.44 -9.91
N ASN A 258 9.75 -14.36 -9.93
CA ASN A 258 10.68 -15.51 -9.94
C ASN A 258 11.82 -15.37 -8.91
N PHE A 259 11.50 -15.00 -7.68
CA PHE A 259 12.53 -14.64 -6.69
C PHE A 259 13.59 -15.71 -6.40
N GLU A 260 13.26 -17.01 -6.49
CA GLU A 260 14.27 -18.07 -6.25
C GLU A 260 15.37 -18.08 -7.31
N GLU A 261 15.07 -17.69 -8.56
CA GLU A 261 16.05 -17.54 -9.63
C GLU A 261 16.85 -16.25 -9.44
N ASP A 262 16.15 -15.12 -9.23
CA ASP A 262 16.76 -13.80 -9.05
C ASP A 262 17.76 -13.78 -7.89
N LYS A 263 17.46 -14.52 -6.82
CA LYS A 263 18.25 -14.60 -5.60
C LYS A 263 19.67 -15.15 -5.83
N GLU A 264 19.93 -15.89 -6.90
CA GLU A 264 21.28 -16.38 -7.22
C GLU A 264 22.29 -15.24 -7.48
N LEU A 265 21.80 -14.08 -7.93
CA LEU A 265 22.60 -12.89 -8.22
C LEU A 265 22.59 -11.87 -7.07
N LEU A 266 22.01 -12.21 -5.92
CA LEU A 266 21.91 -11.34 -4.77
C LEU A 266 22.82 -11.79 -3.63
N MET A 267 23.21 -10.81 -2.82
CA MET A 267 23.94 -11.02 -1.58
C MET A 267 22.98 -11.03 -0.40
N ASP A 268 23.13 -11.98 0.51
CA ASP A 268 22.47 -11.90 1.81
C ASP A 268 23.18 -10.90 2.75
N GLY A 269 22.59 -10.64 3.93
CA GLY A 269 23.13 -9.68 4.90
C GLY A 269 24.62 -9.86 5.22
N PRO A 270 25.08 -11.08 5.60
CA PRO A 270 26.50 -11.34 5.85
C PRO A 270 27.39 -11.09 4.62
N ALA A 271 27.01 -11.57 3.44
CA ALA A 271 27.80 -11.38 2.23
C ALA A 271 27.88 -9.90 1.83
N TYR A 272 26.76 -9.19 1.89
CA TYR A 272 26.70 -7.76 1.57
C TYR A 272 27.50 -6.93 2.57
N PHE A 273 27.52 -7.29 3.86
CA PHE A 273 28.34 -6.59 4.85
C PHE A 273 29.84 -6.64 4.53
N GLU A 274 30.35 -7.79 4.09
CA GLU A 274 31.74 -7.91 3.64
C GLU A 274 32.00 -7.15 2.33
N TYR A 275 31.04 -7.19 1.40
CA TYR A 275 31.10 -6.44 0.14
C TYR A 275 31.12 -4.92 0.37
N MET A 276 30.21 -4.42 1.19
CA MET A 276 30.10 -3.01 1.58
C MET A 276 31.41 -2.50 2.22
N LYS A 277 32.04 -3.28 3.11
CA LYS A 277 33.34 -2.89 3.71
C LYS A 277 34.44 -2.69 2.67
N LYS A 278 34.47 -3.51 1.60
CA LYS A 278 35.43 -3.32 0.50
C LYS A 278 35.14 -2.03 -0.26
N LYS A 279 33.88 -1.76 -0.59
CA LYS A 279 33.46 -0.51 -1.25
C LYS A 279 33.80 0.73 -0.43
N ILE A 280 33.60 0.69 0.90
CA ILE A 280 33.99 1.79 1.79
C ILE A 280 35.50 2.07 1.71
N GLU A 281 36.32 1.03 1.70
CA GLU A 281 37.78 1.19 1.62
C GLU A 281 38.23 1.71 0.25
N GLU A 282 37.60 1.28 -0.84
CA GLU A 282 37.86 1.77 -2.19
C GLU A 282 37.48 3.26 -2.33
N GLU A 283 36.29 3.64 -1.87
CA GLU A 283 35.83 5.03 -1.82
C GLU A 283 36.76 5.92 -0.99
N ARG A 284 37.25 5.40 0.14
CA ARG A 284 38.17 6.14 1.00
C ARG A 284 39.51 6.41 0.29
N LYS A 285 40.03 5.42 -0.44
CA LYS A 285 41.25 5.60 -1.24
C LYS A 285 41.05 6.61 -2.36
N HIS A 286 39.91 6.58 -3.04
CA HIS A 286 39.58 7.54 -4.09
C HIS A 286 39.57 8.98 -3.57
N ARG A 287 38.90 9.22 -2.42
CA ARG A 287 38.84 10.57 -1.81
C ARG A 287 40.20 11.09 -1.36
N LEU A 288 41.09 10.21 -0.90
CA LEU A 288 42.45 10.61 -0.51
C LEU A 288 43.28 11.02 -1.74
N GLN A 289 43.15 10.28 -2.84
CA GLN A 289 43.83 10.60 -4.11
C GLN A 289 43.34 11.94 -4.67
N GLU A 290 42.03 12.19 -4.70
CA GLU A 290 41.48 13.48 -5.15
C GLU A 290 41.86 14.68 -4.26
N SER A 291 42.28 14.45 -3.02
CA SER A 291 42.71 15.51 -2.11
C SER A 291 44.20 15.86 -2.23
N GLU A 292 44.98 15.00 -2.90
CA GLU A 292 46.42 15.20 -3.13
C GLU A 292 46.72 15.87 -4.49
N ASP A 293 45.75 15.87 -5.42
CA ASP A 293 45.79 16.54 -6.73
C ASP A 293 45.18 17.96 -6.71
#